data_AF-E4Z540-F1
#
_entry.id   AF-E4Z540-F1
#
_cell.length_a   1.000
_cell.length_b   1.000
_cell.length_c   1.000
_cell.angle_alpha   90.00
_cell.angle_beta   90.00
_cell.angle_gamma   90.00
#
_symmetry.space_group_name_H-M   'P 1'
#
loop_
_entity.id
_entity.type
_entity.pdbx_description
1 polymer ?
#
loop_
_entity_poly.entity_id
_entity_poly.type
_entity_poly.pdbx_seq_one_letter_code
_entity_poly.pdbx_strand_id
1 'polypeptide(L)'
;MGESKFHSLDKNRKLSPINFEITEEHVKIGKRELLRRNILGVHHEISKNPDDKFSFLKFFYYPLDLHPKRCITEKREIFLVAVFDKFKSRQENEEDAEKLLNSITRPKKKLFIIVNPFSGRKKGGKIADKLSKILVEAGISNKLVKTTHGGHAEEIAKTESFTGYDALVTVSGDGLVNEVINGLRQREKDDAPPVAPIPAGSGNGLVAYLVSKVAGKHSCLSKAIHALVLASESDSDSHRIDLMKVDFNGSSRFSFLAIATGLVADIDINSERLRFLGGELRNLIYGVAYILRKRSYSIQLSVEDKESE
;
A
#
# COMPACT_ATOMS: atom_id res chain seq x y z
N MET A 1 -39.46 23.23 -8.82
CA MET A 1 -38.16 23.15 -8.13
C MET A 1 -38.06 21.77 -7.52
N GLY A 2 -37.27 20.87 -8.13
CA GLY A 2 -37.04 19.54 -7.56
C GLY A 2 -36.30 19.67 -6.24
N GLU A 3 -36.74 18.98 -5.20
CA GLU A 3 -36.00 18.91 -3.94
C GLU A 3 -34.65 18.21 -4.17
N SER A 4 -33.61 18.67 -3.45
CA SER A 4 -32.29 18.04 -3.55
C SER A 4 -32.39 16.60 -3.08
N LYS A 5 -31.86 15.65 -3.87
CA LYS A 5 -31.78 14.22 -3.52
C LYS A 5 -30.78 13.94 -2.39
N PHE A 6 -29.85 14.88 -2.15
CA PHE A 6 -28.71 14.68 -1.26
C PHE A 6 -28.79 15.60 -0.05
N HIS A 7 -28.52 15.04 1.12
CA HIS A 7 -28.69 15.70 2.39
C HIS A 7 -27.50 15.45 3.32
N SER A 8 -27.20 16.43 4.19
CA SER A 8 -26.41 16.19 5.40
C SER A 8 -27.33 15.82 6.54
N LEU A 9 -26.82 15.02 7.48
CA LEU A 9 -27.52 14.67 8.72
C LEU A 9 -26.82 15.37 9.88
N ASP A 10 -27.56 16.20 10.63
CA ASP A 10 -27.04 16.82 11.84
C ASP A 10 -27.10 15.88 13.07
N LYS A 11 -26.58 16.34 14.21
CA LYS A 11 -26.58 15.57 15.46
C LYS A 11 -27.99 15.26 15.99
N ASN A 12 -28.99 16.04 15.60
CA ASN A 12 -30.40 15.86 15.95
C ASN A 12 -31.16 15.03 14.90
N ARG A 13 -30.43 14.39 13.97
CA ARG A 13 -30.97 13.59 12.86
C ARG A 13 -31.86 14.38 11.90
N LYS A 14 -31.69 15.70 11.83
CA LYS A 14 -32.38 16.54 10.86
C LYS A 14 -31.62 16.49 9.53
N LEU A 15 -32.35 16.19 8.45
CA LEU A 15 -31.82 16.26 7.10
C LEU A 15 -31.80 17.71 6.62
N SER A 16 -30.68 18.15 6.06
CA SER A 16 -30.54 19.45 5.41
C SER A 16 -30.04 19.24 3.97
N PRO A 17 -30.73 19.78 2.95
CA PRO A 17 -30.29 19.67 1.56
C PRO A 17 -28.83 20.13 1.38
N ILE A 18 -28.06 19.38 0.62
CA ILE A 18 -26.70 19.75 0.23
C ILE A 18 -26.52 19.65 -1.28
N ASN A 19 -25.61 20.47 -1.80
CA ASN A 19 -25.07 20.28 -3.14
C ASN A 19 -24.13 19.08 -3.10
N PHE A 20 -24.35 18.13 -4.01
CA PHE A 20 -23.51 16.95 -4.13
C PHE A 20 -23.24 16.70 -5.61
N GLU A 21 -21.96 16.64 -5.96
CA GLU A 21 -21.50 16.45 -7.34
C GLU A 21 -20.24 15.59 -7.30
N ILE A 22 -20.13 14.67 -8.26
CA ILE A 22 -18.95 13.81 -8.43
C ILE A 22 -18.49 13.97 -9.86
N THR A 23 -17.23 14.33 -10.03
CA THR A 23 -16.52 14.35 -11.31
C THR A 23 -15.32 13.41 -11.21
N GLU A 24 -14.60 13.25 -12.32
CA GLU A 24 -13.37 12.45 -12.34
C GLU A 24 -12.31 12.99 -11.37
N GLU A 25 -12.23 14.32 -11.23
CA GLU A 25 -11.21 14.99 -10.44
C GLU A 25 -11.66 15.35 -9.02
N HIS A 26 -12.95 15.66 -8.83
CA HIS A 26 -13.46 16.25 -7.60
C HIS A 26 -14.76 15.63 -7.11
N VAL A 27 -14.98 15.73 -5.80
CA VAL A 27 -16.27 15.48 -5.15
C VAL A 27 -16.65 16.71 -4.35
N LYS A 28 -17.78 17.33 -4.71
CA LYS A 28 -18.35 18.44 -3.96
C LYS A 28 -19.38 17.92 -2.97
N ILE A 29 -19.24 18.32 -1.71
CA ILE A 29 -20.16 17.99 -0.62
C ILE A 29 -20.49 19.29 0.13
N GLY A 30 -21.68 19.82 -0.10
CA GLY A 30 -22.09 21.12 0.42
C GLY A 30 -21.20 22.24 -0.11
N LYS A 31 -20.43 22.87 0.78
CA LYS A 31 -19.46 23.94 0.44
C LYS A 31 -18.03 23.43 0.23
N ARG A 32 -17.77 22.14 0.46
CA ARG A 32 -16.44 21.56 0.34
C ARG A 32 -16.26 20.98 -1.05
N GLU A 33 -15.10 21.23 -1.63
CA GLU A 33 -14.62 20.57 -2.84
C GLU A 33 -13.40 19.73 -2.45
N LEU A 34 -13.48 18.42 -2.70
CA LEU A 34 -12.49 17.44 -2.30
C LEU A 34 -11.93 16.76 -3.53
N LEU A 35 -10.63 16.42 -3.53
CA LEU A 35 -10.04 15.65 -4.63
C LEU A 35 -10.57 14.21 -4.62
N ARG A 36 -11.07 13.75 -5.77
CA ARG A 36 -11.66 12.41 -5.94
C ARG A 36 -10.66 11.30 -5.64
N ARG A 37 -9.41 11.48 -6.06
CA ARG A 37 -8.30 10.54 -5.77
C ARG A 37 -8.03 10.33 -4.28
N ASN A 38 -8.40 11.28 -3.42
CA ASN A 38 -8.22 11.19 -1.96
C ASN A 38 -9.40 10.48 -1.26
N ILE A 39 -10.48 10.16 -1.97
CA ILE A 39 -11.58 9.34 -1.46
C ILE A 39 -11.22 7.88 -1.75
N LEU A 40 -10.81 7.17 -0.70
CA LEU A 40 -10.31 5.81 -0.87
C LEU A 40 -11.39 4.76 -1.00
N GLY A 41 -12.56 5.03 -0.43
CA GLY A 41 -13.72 4.21 -0.69
C GLY A 41 -14.99 4.89 -0.24
N VAL A 42 -16.09 4.25 -0.62
CA VAL A 42 -17.44 4.68 -0.29
C VAL A 42 -18.23 3.43 0.07
N HIS A 43 -18.95 3.48 1.18
CA HIS A 43 -19.78 2.35 1.64
C HIS A 43 -21.23 2.81 1.74
N HIS A 44 -22.16 1.95 1.35
CA HIS A 44 -23.58 2.14 1.58
C HIS A 44 -23.94 1.63 2.99
N GLU A 45 -24.54 2.49 3.81
CA GLU A 45 -25.04 2.17 5.14
C GLU A 45 -26.54 2.42 5.22
N ILE A 46 -27.31 1.39 5.52
CA ILE A 46 -28.76 1.48 5.71
C ILE A 46 -29.05 1.96 7.14
N SER A 47 -30.04 2.84 7.31
CA SER A 47 -30.45 3.28 8.64
C SER A 47 -30.95 2.10 9.49
N LYS A 48 -30.48 2.07 10.75
CA LYS A 48 -30.93 1.09 11.75
C LYS A 48 -32.36 1.36 12.23
N ASN A 49 -32.88 2.58 12.03
CA ASN A 49 -34.24 2.91 12.41
C ASN A 49 -35.21 2.45 11.30
N PRO A 50 -36.18 1.57 11.58
CA PRO A 50 -37.15 1.10 10.58
C PRO A 50 -37.91 2.22 9.88
N ASP A 51 -38.19 3.31 10.61
CA ASP A 51 -39.00 4.45 10.15
C ASP A 51 -38.25 5.41 9.22
N ASP A 52 -36.92 5.32 9.18
CA ASP A 52 -36.13 6.17 8.30
C ASP A 52 -36.28 5.71 6.85
N LYS A 53 -36.68 6.64 5.99
CA LYS A 53 -36.79 6.41 4.53
C LYS A 53 -35.51 6.71 3.77
N PHE A 54 -34.47 7.20 4.44
CA PHE A 54 -33.20 7.59 3.82
C PHE A 54 -32.11 6.53 4.01
N SER A 55 -31.13 6.52 3.12
CA SER A 55 -29.93 5.70 3.24
C SER A 55 -28.66 6.56 3.16
N PHE A 56 -27.51 6.01 3.56
CA PHE A 56 -26.25 6.76 3.64
C PHE A 56 -25.19 6.24 2.70
N LEU A 57 -24.46 7.18 2.09
CA LEU A 57 -23.15 6.93 1.52
C LEU A 57 -22.08 7.49 2.45
N LYS A 58 -21.19 6.60 2.88
CA LYS A 58 -20.09 6.90 3.79
C LYS A 58 -18.79 6.98 3.03
N PHE A 59 -18.25 8.18 2.92
CA PHE A 59 -17.02 8.47 2.20
C PHE A 59 -15.82 8.41 3.14
N PHE A 60 -14.77 7.72 2.72
CA PHE A 60 -13.50 7.59 3.45
C PHE A 60 -12.44 8.47 2.78
N TYR A 61 -12.20 9.66 3.35
CA TYR A 61 -11.31 10.65 2.77
C TYR A 61 -9.94 10.69 3.47
N TYR A 62 -8.88 10.66 2.68
CA TYR A 62 -7.49 10.61 3.11
C TYR A 62 -6.69 11.73 2.43
N PRO A 63 -6.49 12.89 3.10
CA PRO A 63 -5.83 14.04 2.50
C PRO A 63 -4.32 13.80 2.31
N LEU A 64 -3.87 13.66 1.07
CA LEU A 64 -2.45 13.42 0.75
C LEU A 64 -1.64 14.71 0.63
N ASP A 65 -2.23 15.73 0.01
CA ASP A 65 -1.49 16.92 -0.44
C ASP A 65 -1.27 17.94 0.69
N LEU A 66 -1.99 17.79 1.80
CA LEU A 66 -1.98 18.78 2.86
C LEU A 66 -0.73 18.72 3.75
N HIS A 67 -0.03 17.57 3.84
CA HIS A 67 1.14 17.44 4.73
C HIS A 67 2.20 16.44 4.24
N PRO A 68 3.27 16.89 3.57
CA PRO A 68 4.32 15.99 3.06
C PRO A 68 5.11 15.24 4.16
N LYS A 69 5.05 15.69 5.42
CA LYS A 69 5.82 15.14 6.55
C LYS A 69 4.99 14.33 7.57
N ARG A 70 3.65 14.36 7.52
CA ARG A 70 2.80 13.67 8.51
C ARG A 70 2.00 12.55 7.84
N CYS A 71 1.85 11.43 8.55
CA CYS A 71 1.21 10.23 8.00
C CYS A 71 -0.28 10.51 7.68
N ILE A 72 -0.67 10.35 6.41
CA ILE A 72 -2.05 10.44 5.84
C ILE A 72 -3.07 9.72 6.73
N THR A 73 -2.64 8.64 7.36
CA THR A 73 -3.47 7.80 8.22
C THR A 73 -3.89 8.42 9.57
N GLU A 74 -3.40 9.60 9.94
CA GLU A 74 -3.78 10.28 11.18
C GLU A 74 -4.87 11.35 10.98
N LYS A 75 -5.04 11.85 9.75
CA LYS A 75 -5.99 12.93 9.40
C LYS A 75 -7.14 12.48 8.52
N ARG A 76 -7.43 11.18 8.50
CA ARG A 76 -8.58 10.63 7.78
C ARG A 76 -9.87 11.33 8.25
N GLU A 77 -10.71 11.69 7.29
CA GLU A 77 -12.06 12.19 7.53
C GLU A 77 -13.10 11.18 7.02
N ILE A 78 -14.25 11.14 7.67
CA ILE A 78 -15.41 10.36 7.24
C ILE A 78 -16.56 11.34 6.99
N PHE A 79 -17.17 11.25 5.82
CA PHE A 79 -18.35 12.03 5.47
C PHE A 79 -19.54 11.12 5.27
N LEU A 80 -20.72 11.60 5.67
CA LEU A 80 -21.99 10.93 5.42
C LEU A 80 -22.81 11.83 4.49
N VAL A 81 -23.26 11.24 3.38
CA VAL A 81 -24.23 11.85 2.48
C VAL A 81 -25.49 11.00 2.54
N ALA A 82 -26.58 11.58 3.02
CA ALA A 82 -27.87 10.92 3.02
C ALA A 82 -28.51 11.06 1.63
N VAL A 83 -28.92 9.92 1.08
CA VAL A 83 -29.70 9.80 -0.16
C VAL A 83 -31.16 9.68 0.26
N PHE A 84 -31.95 10.68 -0.11
CA PHE A 84 -33.34 10.77 0.29
C PHE A 84 -34.15 11.56 -0.71
N ASP A 85 -35.21 10.94 -1.21
CA ASP A 85 -36.30 11.58 -1.92
C ASP A 85 -37.59 11.30 -1.16
N LYS A 86 -38.31 12.35 -0.76
CA LYS A 86 -39.54 12.24 0.04
C LYS A 86 -40.68 11.54 -0.69
N PHE A 87 -40.63 11.54 -2.03
CA PHE A 87 -41.65 10.91 -2.87
C PHE A 87 -41.39 9.42 -3.10
N LYS A 88 -40.22 8.93 -2.67
CA LYS A 88 -39.81 7.54 -2.81
C LYS A 88 -40.04 6.76 -1.52
N SER A 89 -40.28 5.46 -1.68
CA SER A 89 -40.21 4.49 -0.60
C SER A 89 -38.78 4.35 -0.07
N ARG A 90 -38.64 3.74 1.10
CA ARG A 90 -37.34 3.40 1.68
C ARG A 90 -36.50 2.55 0.73
N GLN A 91 -37.10 1.52 0.15
CA GLN A 91 -36.43 0.60 -0.77
C GLN A 91 -35.91 1.32 -2.03
N GLU A 92 -36.71 2.22 -2.61
CA GLU A 92 -36.27 3.00 -3.77
C GLU A 92 -35.11 3.97 -3.44
N ASN A 93 -35.09 4.54 -2.23
CA ASN A 93 -33.98 5.37 -1.76
C ASN A 93 -32.69 4.54 -1.51
N GLU A 94 -32.84 3.31 -1.00
CA GLU A 94 -31.73 2.35 -0.86
C GLU A 94 -31.17 1.93 -2.24
N GLU A 95 -32.03 1.64 -3.22
CA GLU A 95 -31.63 1.33 -4.60
C GLU A 95 -30.92 2.51 -5.27
N ASP A 96 -31.38 3.74 -5.03
CA ASP A 96 -30.74 4.95 -5.53
C ASP A 96 -29.34 5.17 -4.92
N ALA A 97 -29.18 4.88 -3.62
CA ALA A 97 -27.88 4.92 -2.97
C ALA A 97 -26.95 3.85 -3.53
N GLU A 98 -27.46 2.65 -3.78
CA GLU A 98 -26.69 1.55 -4.37
C GLU A 98 -26.28 1.84 -5.82
N LYS A 99 -27.16 2.45 -6.63
CA LYS A 99 -26.82 2.90 -7.99
C LYS A 99 -25.71 3.94 -7.98
N LEU A 100 -25.78 4.91 -7.06
CA LEU A 100 -24.73 5.92 -6.89
C LEU A 100 -23.43 5.30 -6.34
N LEU A 101 -23.53 4.32 -5.45
CA LEU A 101 -22.38 3.56 -4.97
C LEU A 101 -21.69 2.85 -6.15
N ASN A 102 -22.43 2.15 -7.00
CA ASN A 102 -21.88 1.43 -8.13
C ASN A 102 -21.22 2.37 -9.16
N SER A 103 -21.69 3.61 -9.30
CA SER A 103 -21.06 4.60 -10.19
C SER A 103 -19.78 5.22 -9.63
N ILE A 104 -19.44 4.98 -8.36
CA ILE A 104 -18.27 5.57 -7.69
C ILE A 104 -17.32 4.53 -7.11
N THR A 105 -17.78 3.29 -6.90
CA THR A 105 -16.95 2.21 -6.38
C THR A 105 -15.91 1.76 -7.38
N ARG A 106 -14.76 1.40 -6.84
CA ARG A 106 -13.61 0.89 -7.58
C ARG A 106 -13.79 -0.61 -7.88
N PRO A 107 -13.05 -1.16 -8.87
CA PRO A 107 -13.00 -2.60 -9.08
C PRO A 107 -12.70 -3.35 -7.79
N LYS A 108 -13.43 -4.44 -7.56
CA LYS A 108 -13.20 -5.29 -6.39
C LYS A 108 -11.92 -6.08 -6.60
N LYS A 109 -10.88 -5.74 -5.83
CA LYS A 109 -9.59 -6.43 -5.82
C LYS A 109 -9.41 -7.25 -4.54
N LYS A 110 -8.54 -8.26 -4.61
CA LYS A 110 -8.16 -9.12 -3.50
C LYS A 110 -6.65 -9.19 -3.38
N LEU A 111 -6.10 -8.76 -2.24
CA LEU A 111 -4.65 -8.68 -2.04
C LEU A 111 -4.17 -9.73 -1.03
N PHE A 112 -3.02 -10.34 -1.30
CA PHE A 112 -2.34 -11.21 -0.35
C PHE A 112 -1.23 -10.42 0.35
N ILE A 113 -1.27 -10.29 1.67
CA ILE A 113 -0.34 -9.47 2.45
C ILE A 113 0.60 -10.38 3.23
N ILE A 114 1.91 -10.28 2.97
CA ILE A 114 2.97 -10.87 3.80
C ILE A 114 3.61 -9.75 4.62
N VAL A 115 3.65 -9.91 5.94
CA VAL A 115 4.27 -8.93 6.85
C VAL A 115 5.34 -9.58 7.72
N ASN A 116 6.49 -8.92 7.85
CA ASN A 116 7.40 -9.20 8.96
C ASN A 116 7.04 -8.29 10.15
N PRO A 117 6.45 -8.84 11.23
CA PRO A 117 5.96 -8.03 12.35
C PRO A 117 7.08 -7.29 13.11
N PHE A 118 8.33 -7.74 13.01
CA PHE A 118 9.49 -7.18 13.69
C PHE A 118 10.16 -6.03 12.92
N SER A 119 9.68 -5.72 11.71
CA SER A 119 10.21 -4.64 10.85
C SER A 119 10.09 -3.25 11.51
N GLY A 120 11.01 -2.35 11.17
CA GLY A 120 10.88 -0.91 11.46
C GLY A 120 10.70 -0.58 12.94
N ARG A 121 11.59 -1.10 13.81
CA ARG A 121 11.47 -1.02 15.28
C ARG A 121 10.19 -1.71 15.78
N LYS A 122 9.88 -2.91 15.27
CA LYS A 122 8.71 -3.73 15.63
C LYS A 122 7.36 -3.04 15.38
N LYS A 123 7.30 -2.17 14.36
CA LYS A 123 6.07 -1.50 13.92
C LYS A 123 5.39 -2.20 12.75
N GLY A 124 6.05 -3.15 12.09
CA GLY A 124 5.55 -3.85 10.90
C GLY A 124 4.15 -4.43 11.08
N GLY A 125 3.89 -5.13 12.19
CA GLY A 125 2.56 -5.70 12.47
C GLY A 125 1.46 -4.65 12.58
N LYS A 126 1.70 -3.57 13.34
CA LYS A 126 0.76 -2.45 13.48
C LYS A 126 0.48 -1.75 12.14
N ILE A 127 1.51 -1.62 11.29
CA ILE A 127 1.37 -1.04 9.96
C ILE A 127 0.51 -1.94 9.07
N ALA A 128 0.74 -3.26 9.09
CA ALA A 128 -0.05 -4.20 8.30
C ALA A 128 -1.52 -4.26 8.75
N ASP A 129 -1.78 -4.24 10.06
CA ASP A 129 -3.16 -4.18 10.59
C ASP A 129 -3.86 -2.88 10.15
N LYS A 130 -3.13 -1.76 10.12
CA LYS A 130 -3.65 -0.47 9.65
C LYS A 130 -3.93 -0.48 8.15
N LEU A 131 -3.00 -1.02 7.36
CA LEU A 131 -3.14 -1.20 5.92
C LEU A 131 -4.37 -2.06 5.60
N SER A 132 -4.52 -3.22 6.26
CA SER A 132 -5.66 -4.13 6.07
C SER A 132 -7.00 -3.41 6.26
N LYS A 133 -7.12 -2.57 7.30
CA LYS A 133 -8.32 -1.75 7.53
C LYS A 133 -8.57 -0.73 6.41
N ILE A 134 -7.52 -0.03 5.96
CA ILE A 134 -7.65 0.97 4.88
C ILE A 134 -8.07 0.29 3.57
N LEU A 135 -7.54 -0.90 3.27
CA LEU A 135 -7.92 -1.68 2.10
C LEU A 135 -9.39 -2.09 2.17
N VAL A 136 -9.88 -2.57 3.32
CA VAL A 136 -11.31 -2.88 3.50
C VAL A 136 -12.18 -1.65 3.30
N GLU A 137 -11.78 -0.49 3.82
CA GLU A 137 -12.49 0.79 3.59
C GLU A 137 -12.45 1.24 2.14
N ALA A 138 -11.46 0.79 1.37
CA ALA A 138 -11.35 1.02 -0.07
C ALA A 138 -12.12 -0.02 -0.91
N GLY A 139 -12.85 -0.95 -0.29
CA GLY A 139 -13.54 -2.04 -0.99
C GLY A 139 -12.60 -3.17 -1.46
N ILE A 140 -11.36 -3.19 -0.97
CA ILE A 140 -10.32 -4.16 -1.34
C ILE A 140 -10.22 -5.23 -0.26
N SER A 141 -10.60 -6.45 -0.62
CA SER A 141 -10.46 -7.61 0.27
C SER A 141 -8.99 -8.02 0.41
N ASN A 142 -8.60 -8.57 1.56
CA ASN A 142 -7.22 -9.00 1.75
C ASN A 142 -7.06 -10.18 2.71
N LYS A 143 -6.03 -11.00 2.49
CA LYS A 143 -5.54 -12.04 3.40
C LYS A 143 -4.21 -11.58 3.97
N LEU A 144 -4.07 -11.52 5.31
CA LEU A 144 -2.83 -11.09 5.97
C LEU A 144 -2.15 -12.28 6.65
N VAL A 145 -0.88 -12.51 6.30
CA VAL A 145 -0.01 -13.56 6.85
C VAL A 145 1.22 -12.93 7.49
N LYS A 146 1.50 -13.31 8.75
CA LYS A 146 2.65 -12.84 9.52
C LYS A 146 3.80 -13.83 9.40
N THR A 147 4.99 -13.35 9.05
CA THR A 147 6.18 -14.20 9.08
C THR A 147 6.65 -14.47 10.51
N THR A 148 7.29 -15.62 10.73
CA THR A 148 7.68 -16.12 12.06
C THR A 148 9.19 -16.21 12.22
N HIS A 149 9.92 -16.35 11.11
CA HIS A 149 11.37 -16.48 11.06
C HIS A 149 11.90 -15.95 9.71
N GLY A 150 13.22 -15.80 9.59
CA GLY A 150 13.85 -15.43 8.32
C GLY A 150 13.72 -16.54 7.29
N GLY A 151 13.44 -16.19 6.04
CA GLY A 151 13.15 -17.15 4.97
C GLY A 151 11.67 -17.58 4.89
N HIS A 152 10.84 -17.29 5.90
CA HIS A 152 9.43 -17.70 5.86
C HIS A 152 8.65 -17.04 4.71
N ALA A 153 9.00 -15.81 4.31
CA ALA A 153 8.30 -15.19 3.17
C ALA A 153 8.69 -15.86 1.85
N GLU A 154 9.92 -16.36 1.75
CA GLU A 154 10.38 -17.16 0.60
C GLU A 154 9.61 -18.49 0.54
N GLU A 155 9.44 -19.17 1.67
CA GLU A 155 8.61 -20.39 1.78
C GLU A 155 7.16 -20.13 1.35
N ILE A 156 6.50 -19.12 1.93
CA ILE A 156 5.13 -18.74 1.57
C ILE A 156 5.03 -18.42 0.07
N ALA A 157 5.95 -17.59 -0.43
CA ALA A 157 5.97 -17.21 -1.84
C ALA A 157 6.23 -18.42 -2.76
N LYS A 158 6.93 -19.46 -2.30
CA LYS A 158 7.16 -20.68 -3.07
C LYS A 158 5.97 -21.64 -3.08
N THR A 159 5.23 -21.76 -1.98
CA THR A 159 4.25 -22.86 -1.80
C THR A 159 2.79 -22.43 -1.82
N GLU A 160 2.45 -21.21 -1.41
CA GLU A 160 1.06 -20.74 -1.30
C GLU A 160 0.42 -20.61 -2.69
N SER A 161 -0.89 -20.88 -2.84
CA SER A 161 -1.61 -20.56 -4.07
C SER A 161 -2.04 -19.09 -4.07
N PHE A 162 -1.68 -18.37 -5.13
CA PHE A 162 -2.07 -16.97 -5.30
C PHE A 162 -3.21 -16.78 -6.31
N THR A 163 -3.79 -17.87 -6.80
CA THR A 163 -5.01 -17.87 -7.63
C THR A 163 -6.11 -16.98 -7.02
N GLY A 164 -6.58 -16.02 -7.82
CA GLY A 164 -7.63 -15.09 -7.41
C GLY A 164 -7.17 -13.94 -6.51
N TYR A 165 -5.85 -13.75 -6.32
CA TYR A 165 -5.28 -12.53 -5.77
C TYR A 165 -4.73 -11.65 -6.90
N ASP A 166 -4.97 -10.35 -6.80
CA ASP A 166 -4.55 -9.35 -7.79
C ASP A 166 -3.16 -8.77 -7.50
N ALA A 167 -2.69 -8.84 -6.25
CA ALA A 167 -1.34 -8.41 -5.87
C ALA A 167 -0.83 -9.16 -4.64
N LEU A 168 0.50 -9.32 -4.60
CA LEU A 168 1.24 -9.80 -3.42
C LEU A 168 1.89 -8.61 -2.72
N VAL A 169 1.29 -8.18 -1.61
CA VAL A 169 1.73 -7.03 -0.83
C VAL A 169 2.75 -7.45 0.21
N THR A 170 3.90 -6.76 0.26
CA THR A 170 4.90 -6.98 1.30
C THR A 170 4.95 -5.81 2.28
N VAL A 171 4.97 -6.07 3.58
CA VAL A 171 5.02 -5.02 4.62
C VAL A 171 6.28 -5.20 5.47
N SER A 172 7.38 -4.60 5.02
CA SER A 172 8.70 -4.61 5.69
C SER A 172 9.65 -3.63 4.98
N GLY A 173 10.93 -3.96 4.85
CA GLY A 173 11.86 -3.31 3.93
C GLY A 173 12.23 -4.22 2.76
N ASP A 174 13.27 -3.83 2.03
CA ASP A 174 13.74 -4.49 0.81
C ASP A 174 14.07 -5.99 1.00
N GLY A 175 14.50 -6.41 2.19
CA GLY A 175 14.80 -7.82 2.48
C GLY A 175 13.60 -8.76 2.38
N LEU A 176 12.39 -8.33 2.78
CA LEU A 176 11.19 -9.17 2.64
C LEU A 176 10.76 -9.30 1.18
N VAL A 177 10.92 -8.23 0.41
CA VAL A 177 10.71 -8.26 -1.05
C VAL A 177 11.68 -9.26 -1.69
N ASN A 178 12.93 -9.26 -1.24
CA ASN A 178 13.95 -10.18 -1.74
C ASN A 178 13.59 -11.66 -1.46
N GLU A 179 13.14 -11.97 -0.24
CA GLU A 179 12.64 -13.31 0.10
C GLU A 179 11.47 -13.71 -0.82
N VAL A 180 10.48 -12.82 -0.99
CA VAL A 180 9.33 -13.08 -1.86
C VAL A 180 9.76 -13.34 -3.31
N ILE A 181 10.61 -12.50 -3.89
CA ILE A 181 11.08 -12.67 -5.28
C ILE A 181 11.78 -14.02 -5.45
N ASN A 182 12.68 -14.37 -4.53
CA ASN A 182 13.40 -15.64 -4.61
C ASN A 182 12.45 -16.84 -4.44
N GLY A 183 11.40 -16.72 -3.63
CA GLY A 183 10.37 -17.75 -3.50
C GLY A 183 9.54 -17.90 -4.77
N LEU A 184 9.11 -16.76 -5.35
CA LEU A 184 8.37 -16.72 -6.61
C LEU A 184 9.16 -17.33 -7.78
N ARG A 185 10.48 -17.11 -7.85
CA ARG A 185 11.35 -17.70 -8.88
C ARG A 185 11.57 -19.21 -8.74
N GLN A 186 11.24 -19.79 -7.59
CA GLN A 186 11.31 -21.23 -7.35
C GLN A 186 9.95 -21.95 -7.52
N ARG A 187 8.90 -21.22 -7.92
CA ARG A 187 7.57 -21.80 -8.11
C ARG A 187 7.48 -22.58 -9.41
N GLU A 188 6.71 -23.65 -9.38
CA GLU A 188 6.25 -24.37 -10.58
C GLU A 188 4.96 -23.76 -11.16
N LYS A 189 4.11 -23.16 -10.30
CA LYS A 189 2.84 -22.54 -10.70
C LYS A 189 3.05 -21.08 -11.12
N ASP A 190 2.56 -20.75 -12.31
CA ASP A 190 2.52 -19.38 -12.84
C ASP A 190 1.22 -18.66 -12.46
N ASP A 191 0.96 -18.56 -11.15
CA ASP A 191 -0.20 -17.86 -10.58
C ASP A 191 0.18 -16.64 -9.74
N ALA A 192 1.45 -16.20 -9.83
CA ALA A 192 1.99 -15.14 -9.01
C ALA A 192 1.55 -13.76 -9.51
N PRO A 193 0.81 -12.98 -8.69
CA PRO A 193 0.45 -11.61 -9.05
C PRO A 193 1.63 -10.65 -8.87
N PRO A 194 1.54 -9.41 -9.40
CA PRO A 194 2.54 -8.37 -9.16
C PRO A 194 2.82 -8.13 -7.66
N VAL A 195 4.08 -7.82 -7.34
CA VAL A 195 4.51 -7.54 -5.97
C VAL A 195 4.37 -6.06 -5.66
N ALA A 196 3.67 -5.72 -4.57
CA ALA A 196 3.45 -4.36 -4.12
C ALA A 196 4.09 -4.11 -2.74
N PRO A 197 5.25 -3.43 -2.67
CA PRO A 197 5.94 -3.21 -1.41
C PRO A 197 5.37 -2.00 -0.63
N ILE A 198 5.18 -2.19 0.68
CA ILE A 198 4.73 -1.17 1.63
C ILE A 198 5.85 -0.94 2.66
N PRO A 199 6.29 0.32 2.87
CA PRO A 199 7.50 0.60 3.62
C PRO A 199 7.21 0.51 5.12
N ALA A 200 7.84 -0.47 5.76
CA ALA A 200 7.85 -0.69 7.20
C ALA A 200 9.25 -1.08 7.73
N GLY A 201 10.29 -0.96 6.90
CA GLY A 201 11.68 -1.27 7.23
C GLY A 201 12.59 -0.03 7.35
N SER A 202 13.88 -0.27 7.59
CA SER A 202 14.93 0.77 7.56
C SER A 202 15.45 1.05 6.15
N GLY A 203 15.51 0.03 5.28
CA GLY A 203 15.77 0.16 3.85
C GLY A 203 14.47 -0.06 3.07
N ASN A 204 14.06 0.92 2.28
CA ASN A 204 12.83 0.89 1.47
C ASN A 204 13.12 1.45 0.07
N GLY A 205 14.27 1.09 -0.51
CA GLY A 205 14.75 1.63 -1.79
C GLY A 205 13.76 1.40 -2.93
N LEU A 206 13.21 0.18 -3.01
CA LEU A 206 12.24 -0.16 -4.06
C LEU A 206 10.94 0.65 -3.94
N VAL A 207 10.39 0.73 -2.73
CA VAL A 207 9.19 1.52 -2.46
C VAL A 207 9.44 2.99 -2.81
N ALA A 208 10.61 3.53 -2.46
CA ALA A 208 10.94 4.91 -2.75
C ALA A 208 10.94 5.19 -4.25
N TYR A 209 11.52 4.29 -5.04
CA TYR A 209 11.49 4.35 -6.49
C TYR A 209 10.04 4.30 -7.04
N LEU A 210 9.27 3.27 -6.68
CA LEU A 210 7.90 3.08 -7.19
C LEU A 210 6.97 4.24 -6.82
N VAL A 211 6.99 4.67 -5.56
CA VAL A 211 6.18 5.80 -5.10
C VAL A 211 6.59 7.10 -5.77
N SER A 212 7.86 7.28 -6.13
CA SER A 212 8.30 8.48 -6.86
C SER A 212 7.67 8.62 -8.24
N LYS A 213 7.32 7.49 -8.88
CA LYS A 213 6.66 7.46 -10.19
C LYS A 213 5.18 7.83 -10.11
N VAL A 214 4.53 7.53 -8.99
CA VAL A 214 3.06 7.66 -8.83
C VAL A 214 2.65 8.86 -7.97
N ALA A 215 3.42 9.21 -6.94
CA ALA A 215 3.06 10.18 -5.91
C ALA A 215 4.18 11.19 -5.55
N GLY A 216 5.17 11.35 -6.43
CA GLY A 216 6.22 12.38 -6.36
C GLY A 216 7.40 12.10 -5.40
N LYS A 217 8.35 13.05 -5.32
CA LYS A 217 9.72 12.89 -4.77
C LYS A 217 9.89 12.49 -3.29
N HIS A 218 8.82 12.26 -2.54
CA HIS A 218 8.91 11.86 -1.12
C HIS A 218 8.08 10.61 -0.89
N SER A 219 8.74 9.47 -0.68
CA SER A 219 8.07 8.24 -0.29
C SER A 219 7.79 8.26 1.21
N CYS A 220 6.55 7.98 1.56
CA CYS A 220 6.14 7.73 2.93
C CYS A 220 5.11 6.61 2.93
N LEU A 221 4.94 5.92 4.06
CA LEU A 221 3.96 4.83 4.21
C LEU A 221 2.59 5.20 3.62
N SER A 222 2.20 6.41 3.93
CA SER A 222 0.93 6.99 3.58
C SER A 222 0.74 7.16 2.06
N LYS A 223 1.76 7.64 1.33
CA LYS A 223 1.74 7.68 -0.14
C LYS A 223 1.85 6.29 -0.77
N ALA A 224 2.56 5.36 -0.14
CA ALA A 224 2.64 3.98 -0.62
C ALA A 224 1.28 3.27 -0.54
N ILE A 225 0.55 3.44 0.57
CA ILE A 225 -0.82 2.92 0.71
C ILE A 225 -1.74 3.56 -0.34
N HIS A 226 -1.61 4.87 -0.55
CA HIS A 226 -2.40 5.57 -1.56
C HIS A 226 -2.14 5.05 -2.97
N ALA A 227 -0.86 4.96 -3.37
CA ALA A 227 -0.45 4.41 -4.65
C ALA A 227 -0.94 2.97 -4.84
N LEU A 228 -0.90 2.12 -3.80
CA LEU A 228 -1.44 0.76 -3.86
C LEU A 228 -2.96 0.75 -4.15
N VAL A 229 -3.71 1.61 -3.46
CA VAL A 229 -5.16 1.70 -3.65
C VAL A 229 -5.52 2.24 -5.04
N LEU A 230 -4.77 3.22 -5.55
CA LEU A 230 -4.96 3.72 -6.92
C LEU A 230 -4.56 2.69 -7.98
N ALA A 231 -3.43 2.02 -7.81
CA ALA A 231 -2.99 0.96 -8.72
C ALA A 231 -3.93 -0.26 -8.72
N SER A 232 -4.86 -0.35 -7.75
CA SER A 232 -5.93 -1.35 -7.74
C SER A 232 -7.11 -0.96 -8.66
N GLU A 233 -7.15 0.28 -9.19
CA GLU A 233 -8.19 0.77 -10.10
C GLU A 233 -7.98 0.34 -11.55
N SER A 234 -6.73 0.09 -11.97
CA SER A 234 -6.38 -0.33 -13.33
C SER A 234 -5.33 -1.43 -13.32
N ASP A 235 -5.48 -2.41 -14.21
CA ASP A 235 -4.50 -3.49 -14.39
C ASP A 235 -3.18 -3.00 -15.05
N SER A 236 -3.13 -1.75 -15.50
CA SER A 236 -2.00 -1.16 -16.25
C SER A 236 -0.84 -0.63 -15.42
N ASP A 237 -0.96 -0.54 -14.09
CA ASP A 237 0.01 0.20 -13.26
C ASP A 237 1.19 -0.65 -12.75
N SER A 238 1.30 -1.88 -13.23
CA SER A 238 2.46 -2.74 -12.91
C SER A 238 3.70 -2.33 -13.71
N HIS A 239 4.84 -2.30 -13.02
CA HIS A 239 6.13 -1.97 -13.63
C HIS A 239 6.99 -3.23 -13.67
N ARG A 240 7.59 -3.51 -14.83
CA ARG A 240 8.63 -4.55 -14.93
C ARG A 240 9.90 -4.05 -14.25
N ILE A 241 10.55 -4.93 -13.50
CA ILE A 241 11.79 -4.66 -12.79
C ILE A 241 12.77 -5.75 -13.17
N ASP A 242 13.96 -5.34 -13.58
CA ASP A 242 15.04 -6.26 -13.92
C ASP A 242 15.58 -6.94 -12.65
N LEU A 243 15.91 -8.22 -12.78
CA LEU A 243 16.51 -9.01 -11.71
C LEU A 243 17.93 -9.39 -12.10
N MET A 244 18.85 -9.21 -11.14
CA MET A 244 20.20 -9.72 -11.22
C MET A 244 20.23 -11.14 -10.64
N LYS A 245 20.55 -12.13 -11.47
CA LYS A 245 20.88 -13.48 -10.98
C LYS A 245 22.30 -13.46 -10.40
N VAL A 246 22.46 -14.05 -9.23
CA VAL A 246 23.72 -14.10 -8.47
C VAL A 246 24.02 -15.55 -8.14
N ASP A 247 25.08 -16.07 -8.74
CA ASP A 247 25.57 -17.42 -8.47
C ASP A 247 26.74 -17.35 -7.47
N PHE A 248 26.64 -18.10 -6.37
CA PHE A 248 27.66 -18.16 -5.32
C PHE A 248 27.64 -19.51 -4.62
N ASN A 249 28.82 -20.09 -4.36
CA ASN A 249 28.98 -21.33 -3.58
C ASN A 249 28.01 -22.47 -3.99
N GLY A 250 27.79 -22.67 -5.29
CA GLY A 250 26.87 -23.71 -5.81
C GLY A 250 25.38 -23.40 -5.63
N SER A 251 25.02 -22.18 -5.21
CA SER A 251 23.65 -21.69 -5.07
C SER A 251 23.41 -20.50 -6.01
N SER A 252 22.15 -20.33 -6.44
CA SER A 252 21.70 -19.15 -7.20
C SER A 252 20.68 -18.36 -6.38
N ARG A 253 20.78 -17.04 -6.42
CA ARG A 253 19.76 -16.12 -5.88
C ARG A 253 19.48 -15.01 -6.89
N PHE A 254 18.37 -14.30 -6.68
CA PHE A 254 18.04 -13.09 -7.42
C PHE A 254 18.11 -11.87 -6.50
N SER A 255 18.64 -10.76 -7.02
CA SER A 255 18.63 -9.43 -6.40
C SER A 255 17.95 -8.44 -7.36
N PHE A 256 17.13 -7.53 -6.82
CA PHE A 256 16.44 -6.51 -7.62
C PHE A 256 17.03 -5.11 -7.45
N LEU A 257 17.98 -4.91 -6.54
CA LEU A 257 18.46 -3.58 -6.15
C LEU A 257 19.96 -3.43 -6.30
N ALA A 258 20.73 -4.19 -5.53
CA ALA A 258 22.18 -4.07 -5.51
C ALA A 258 22.84 -5.36 -5.03
N ILE A 259 24.11 -5.51 -5.40
CA ILE A 259 25.06 -6.46 -4.81
C ILE A 259 26.24 -5.62 -4.35
N ALA A 260 26.66 -5.79 -3.11
CA ALA A 260 27.75 -5.03 -2.52
C ALA A 260 28.84 -5.98 -2.00
N THR A 261 30.10 -5.55 -2.11
CA THR A 261 31.26 -6.21 -1.54
C THR A 261 32.20 -5.17 -0.91
N GLY A 262 33.17 -5.63 -0.12
CA GLY A 262 34.12 -4.77 0.57
C GLY A 262 33.49 -3.92 1.67
N LEU A 263 33.90 -2.65 1.74
CA LEU A 263 33.53 -1.73 2.83
C LEU A 263 32.02 -1.63 3.08
N VAL A 264 31.22 -1.50 2.03
CA VAL A 264 29.76 -1.35 2.14
C VAL A 264 29.15 -2.60 2.75
N ALA A 265 29.53 -3.79 2.26
CA ALA A 265 29.04 -5.06 2.79
C ALA A 265 29.45 -5.26 4.26
N ASP A 266 30.70 -4.91 4.61
CA ASP A 266 31.19 -4.98 5.99
C ASP A 266 30.39 -4.04 6.92
N ILE A 267 30.07 -2.82 6.47
CA ILE A 267 29.22 -1.89 7.24
C ILE A 267 27.82 -2.48 7.41
N ASP A 268 27.18 -2.93 6.33
CA ASP A 268 25.81 -3.44 6.37
C ASP A 268 25.68 -4.66 7.30
N ILE A 269 26.56 -5.66 7.15
CA ILE A 269 26.53 -6.88 7.96
C ILE A 269 26.80 -6.58 9.43
N ASN A 270 27.86 -5.82 9.73
CA ASN A 270 28.31 -5.67 11.10
C ASN A 270 27.48 -4.63 11.87
N SER A 271 26.90 -3.64 11.20
CA SER A 271 26.05 -2.61 11.82
C SER A 271 24.67 -3.13 12.24
N GLU A 272 24.25 -4.33 11.81
CA GLU A 272 22.97 -4.95 12.23
C GLU A 272 22.87 -5.12 13.76
N ARG A 273 24.00 -5.29 14.46
CA ARG A 273 24.03 -5.33 15.93
C ARG A 273 23.55 -4.02 16.56
N LEU A 274 23.64 -2.91 15.83
CA LEU A 274 23.18 -1.58 16.23
C LEU A 274 21.85 -1.18 15.56
N ARG A 275 21.07 -2.13 15.02
CA ARG A 275 19.79 -1.85 14.34
C ARG A 275 18.83 -1.02 15.20
N PHE A 276 18.89 -1.11 16.52
CA PHE A 276 18.08 -0.31 17.44
C PHE A 276 18.35 1.21 17.34
N LEU A 277 19.57 1.62 16.95
CA LEU A 277 19.93 3.03 16.73
C LEU A 277 19.29 3.63 15.46
N GLY A 278 18.75 2.79 14.57
CA GLY A 278 18.25 3.21 13.26
C GLY A 278 19.33 3.17 12.17
N GLY A 279 18.89 3.21 10.91
CA GLY A 279 19.75 2.98 9.73
C GLY A 279 20.83 4.04 9.54
N GLU A 280 20.50 5.32 9.66
CA GLU A 280 21.47 6.41 9.42
C GLU A 280 22.61 6.39 10.44
N LEU A 281 22.27 6.35 11.73
CA LEU A 281 23.26 6.43 12.80
C LEU A 281 24.15 5.18 12.86
N ARG A 282 23.59 3.97 12.68
CA ARG A 282 24.39 2.74 12.68
C ARG A 282 25.38 2.71 11.51
N ASN A 283 24.95 3.16 10.33
CA ASN A 283 25.77 3.17 9.13
C ASN A 283 26.90 4.20 9.27
N LEU A 284 26.63 5.35 9.90
CA LEU A 284 27.65 6.35 10.20
C LEU A 284 28.72 5.82 11.16
N ILE A 285 28.31 5.21 12.29
CA ILE A 285 29.23 4.66 13.30
C ILE A 285 30.16 3.61 12.68
N TYR A 286 29.59 2.63 11.99
CA TYR A 286 30.38 1.57 11.35
C TYR A 286 31.19 2.10 10.17
N GLY A 287 30.65 3.05 9.40
CA GLY A 287 31.37 3.71 8.32
C GLY A 287 32.65 4.36 8.80
N VAL A 288 32.58 5.22 9.82
CA VAL A 288 33.77 5.87 10.40
C VAL A 288 34.75 4.84 10.95
N ALA A 289 34.27 3.85 11.72
CA ALA A 289 35.13 2.84 12.32
C ALA A 289 35.90 2.01 11.27
N TYR A 290 35.25 1.61 10.18
CA TYR A 290 35.89 0.80 9.13
C TYR A 290 36.79 1.63 8.22
N ILE A 291 36.43 2.89 7.93
CA ILE A 291 37.29 3.81 7.19
C ILE A 291 38.61 4.04 7.94
N LEU A 292 38.55 4.28 9.26
CA LEU A 292 39.75 4.50 10.09
C LEU A 292 40.64 3.26 10.19
N ARG A 293 40.06 2.05 10.06
CA ARG A 293 40.82 0.78 10.05
C ARG A 293 41.57 0.51 8.75
N LYS A 294 41.31 1.27 7.68
CA LYS A 294 42.02 1.17 6.38
C LYS A 294 42.14 -0.26 5.85
N ARG A 295 41.08 -1.07 5.97
CA ARG A 295 41.06 -2.43 5.42
C ARG A 295 41.06 -2.38 3.89
N SER A 296 41.95 -3.13 3.26
CA SER A 296 41.99 -3.31 1.80
C SER A 296 41.29 -4.62 1.41
N TYR A 297 40.63 -4.61 0.26
CA TYR A 297 39.93 -5.76 -0.31
C TYR A 297 40.48 -6.00 -1.72
N SER A 298 40.92 -7.22 -2.00
CA SER A 298 41.31 -7.63 -3.35
C SER A 298 40.10 -8.22 -4.05
N ILE A 299 39.73 -7.66 -5.21
CA ILE A 299 38.58 -8.08 -6.00
C ILE A 299 39.04 -8.17 -7.45
N GLN A 300 38.76 -9.30 -8.09
CA GLN A 300 38.92 -9.45 -9.53
C GLN A 300 37.54 -9.33 -10.18
N LEU A 301 37.44 -8.46 -11.19
CA LEU A 301 36.22 -8.25 -11.95
C LEU A 301 36.49 -8.63 -13.41
N SER A 302 35.67 -9.52 -13.95
CA SER A 302 35.58 -9.85 -15.36
C SER A 302 34.19 -9.45 -15.87
N VAL A 303 34.15 -8.73 -16.98
CA VAL A 303 32.90 -8.33 -17.63
C VAL A 303 32.86 -8.99 -19.00
N GLU A 304 31.75 -9.65 -19.29
CA GLU A 304 31.45 -10.22 -20.59
C GLU A 304 30.16 -9.58 -21.09
N ASP A 305 30.26 -8.85 -22.19
CA ASP A 305 29.10 -8.29 -22.85
C ASP A 305 28.42 -9.40 -23.65
N LYS A 306 27.19 -9.75 -23.28
CA LYS A 306 26.34 -10.54 -24.16
C LYS A 306 25.83 -9.62 -25.26
N GLU A 307 26.25 -9.86 -26.50
CA GLU A 307 25.56 -9.31 -27.66
C GLU A 307 24.08 -9.70 -27.58
N SER A 308 23.20 -8.72 -27.69
CA SER A 308 21.76 -8.90 -27.64
C SER A 308 21.30 -9.77 -28.81
N GLU A 309 20.82 -10.99 -28.50
CA GLU A 309 20.01 -11.83 -29.41
C GLU A 309 18.65 -11.18 -29.74
#